data_AF-A0A210PQX4-F1
#
_entry.id   AF-A0A210PQX4-F1
#
_cell.length_a   1.000
_cell.length_b   1.000
_cell.length_c   1.000
_cell.angle_alpha   90.00
_cell.angle_beta   90.00
_cell.angle_gamma   90.00
#
_symmetry.space_group_name_H-M   'P 1'
#
loop_
_entity.id
_entity.type
_entity.pdbx_description
1 polymer ?
#
loop_
_entity_poly.entity_id
_entity_poly.type
_entity_poly.pdbx_seq_one_letter_code
_entity_poly.pdbx_strand_id
1 'polypeptide(L)'
;MISFPDLLIIISYPDLLNIISYPDLLNIISYPDLLIIISYPDLLNIISYPDLLNIISYLDLLNIISYLDLFNMISFPDLLNIISYPDLLNIISYLDLLNIISYLDLFNIISYPDLLNKISYLHLLNII
;
A
#
# COMPACT_ATOMS: atom_id res chain seq x y z
N MET A 1 -0.58 -13.28 -28.48
CA MET A 1 -0.55 -13.48 -27.02
C MET A 1 0.46 -12.50 -26.46
N ILE A 2 0.01 -11.50 -25.70
CA ILE A 2 0.91 -10.72 -24.84
C ILE A 2 1.01 -11.53 -23.56
N SER A 3 2.15 -12.16 -23.30
CA SER A 3 2.40 -12.83 -22.03
C SER A 3 2.92 -11.78 -21.05
N PHE A 4 2.17 -11.55 -19.98
CA PHE A 4 2.71 -10.86 -18.81
C PHE A 4 3.62 -11.83 -18.05
N PRO A 5 4.68 -11.34 -17.40
CA PRO A 5 5.49 -12.19 -16.55
C PRO A 5 4.67 -12.61 -15.32
N ASP A 6 4.63 -13.91 -15.02
CA ASP A 6 3.99 -14.46 -13.81
C ASP A 6 4.57 -13.82 -12.53
N LEU A 7 5.86 -13.43 -12.56
CA LEU A 7 6.55 -12.78 -11.45
C LEU A 7 7.36 -11.57 -11.94
N LEU A 8 7.13 -10.42 -11.31
CA LEU A 8 7.94 -9.20 -11.49
C LEU A 8 8.54 -8.76 -10.16
N ILE A 9 9.86 -8.53 -10.15
CA ILE A 9 10.60 -8.01 -9.00
C ILE A 9 11.25 -6.68 -9.39
N ILE A 10 10.99 -5.63 -8.62
CA ILE A 10 11.57 -4.31 -8.82
C ILE A 10 12.41 -3.95 -7.61
N ILE A 11 13.70 -3.66 -7.83
CA ILE A 11 14.64 -3.17 -6.83
C ILE A 11 15.27 -1.90 -7.37
N SER A 12 15.00 -0.74 -6.77
CA SER A 12 15.47 0.54 -7.31
C SER A 12 15.59 1.66 -6.28
N TYR A 13 16.43 2.65 -6.58
CA TYR A 13 16.74 3.81 -5.73
C TYR A 13 16.76 5.12 -6.55
N PRO A 14 15.73 5.43 -7.35
CA PRO A 14 15.69 6.70 -8.09
C PRO A 14 15.06 7.80 -7.22
N ASP A 15 15.23 9.09 -7.54
CA ASP A 15 14.48 10.15 -6.84
C ASP A 15 12.94 10.01 -7.08
N LEU A 16 12.56 9.57 -8.28
CA LEU A 16 11.17 9.36 -8.71
C LEU A 16 11.00 7.96 -9.29
N LEU A 17 10.00 7.21 -8.80
CA LEU A 17 9.63 5.91 -9.35
C LEU A 17 8.14 5.82 -9.64
N ASN A 18 7.81 5.54 -10.91
CA ASN A 18 6.45 5.26 -11.35
C ASN A 18 6.37 3.83 -11.87
N ILE A 19 5.48 3.02 -11.31
CA ILE A 19 5.29 1.61 -11.68
C ILE A 19 3.87 1.44 -12.22
N ILE A 20 3.76 0.91 -13.44
CA ILE A 20 2.50 0.46 -14.04
C ILE A 20 2.70 -0.97 -14.53
N SER A 21 2.05 -1.94 -13.88
CA SER A 21 2.32 -3.36 -14.15
C SER A 21 1.15 -4.30 -13.82
N TYR A 22 1.10 -5.42 -14.54
CA TYR A 22 0.03 -6.43 -14.47
C TYR A 22 0.60 -7.88 -14.40
N PRO A 23 1.57 -8.20 -13.53
CA PRO A 23 2.03 -9.59 -13.34
C PRO A 23 1.07 -10.34 -12.42
N ASP A 24 1.10 -11.68 -12.35
CA ASP A 24 0.35 -12.40 -11.30
C ASP A 24 0.91 -12.07 -9.90
N LEU A 25 2.24 -11.97 -9.80
CA LEU A 25 2.96 -11.62 -8.57
C LEU A 25 3.89 -10.42 -8.77
N LEU A 26 3.75 -9.40 -7.93
CA LEU A 26 4.60 -8.21 -7.92
C LEU A 26 5.26 -7.99 -6.55
N ASN A 27 6.60 -7.92 -6.56
CA ASN A 27 7.40 -7.55 -5.39
C ASN A 27 8.20 -6.28 -5.67
N ILE A 28 8.03 -5.26 -4.83
CA ILE A 28 8.72 -3.97 -4.97
C ILE A 28 9.55 -3.70 -3.72
N ILE A 29 10.84 -3.41 -3.90
CA ILE A 29 11.74 -2.89 -2.87
C ILE A 29 12.35 -1.60 -3.41
N SER A 30 11.97 -0.45 -2.85
CA SER A 30 12.44 0.83 -3.41
C SER A 30 12.53 1.97 -2.40
N TYR A 31 13.44 2.91 -2.66
CA TYR A 31 13.74 4.03 -1.78
C TYR A 31 13.78 5.36 -2.56
N PRO A 32 12.68 5.75 -3.25
CA PRO A 32 12.62 7.03 -3.95
C PRO A 32 12.09 8.15 -3.08
N ASP A 33 12.32 9.43 -3.38
CA ASP A 33 11.61 10.51 -2.69
C ASP A 33 10.10 10.41 -2.98
N LEU A 34 9.72 10.06 -4.21
CA LEU A 34 8.34 9.88 -4.63
C LEU A 34 8.09 8.55 -5.35
N LEU A 35 7.12 7.78 -4.83
CA LEU A 35 6.69 6.49 -5.37
C LEU A 35 5.22 6.50 -5.77
N ILE A 36 4.93 6.22 -7.04
CA ILE A 36 3.57 6.00 -7.55
C ILE A 36 3.47 4.58 -8.11
N ILE A 37 2.49 3.83 -7.61
CA ILE A 37 2.20 2.47 -8.07
C ILE A 37 0.77 2.39 -8.56
N ILE A 38 0.60 1.91 -9.80
CA ILE A 38 -0.68 1.52 -10.38
C ILE A 38 -0.54 0.08 -10.86
N SER A 39 -1.15 -0.87 -10.14
CA SER A 39 -0.91 -2.28 -10.41
C SER A 39 -2.12 -3.18 -10.16
N TYR A 40 -2.19 -4.26 -10.93
CA TYR A 40 -3.30 -5.22 -10.88
C TYR A 40 -2.83 -6.69 -10.82
N PRO A 41 -1.94 -7.06 -9.87
CA PRO A 41 -1.55 -8.45 -9.70
C PRO A 41 -2.60 -9.26 -8.93
N ASP A 42 -2.42 -10.56 -8.76
CA ASP A 42 -3.17 -11.31 -7.74
C ASP A 42 -2.56 -10.99 -6.35
N LEU A 43 -1.23 -10.88 -6.29
CA LEU A 43 -0.50 -10.61 -5.06
C LEU A 43 0.55 -9.49 -5.21
N LEU A 44 0.50 -8.53 -4.29
CA LEU A 44 1.41 -7.39 -4.24
C LEU A 44 2.09 -7.29 -2.87
N ASN A 45 3.42 -7.31 -2.87
CA ASN A 45 4.22 -6.95 -1.70
C ASN A 45 5.06 -5.71 -1.98
N ILE A 46 4.96 -4.73 -1.10
CA ILE A 46 5.74 -3.48 -1.18
C ILE A 46 6.54 -3.30 0.10
N ILE A 47 7.85 -3.09 -0.06
CA ILE A 47 8.74 -2.57 0.97
C ILE A 47 9.33 -1.27 0.43
N SER A 48 8.95 -0.13 1.01
CA SER A 48 9.41 1.16 0.51
C SER A 48 9.64 2.22 1.57
N TYR A 49 10.56 3.13 1.28
CA TYR A 49 10.93 4.22 2.18
C TYR A 49 10.93 5.59 1.48
N PRO A 50 9.80 6.02 0.88
CA PRO A 50 9.74 7.33 0.24
C PRO A 50 9.35 8.46 1.18
N ASP A 51 9.47 9.72 0.76
CA ASP A 51 8.77 10.80 1.46
C ASP A 51 7.26 10.72 1.16
N LEU A 52 6.92 10.41 -0.09
CA LEU A 52 5.53 10.30 -0.55
C LEU A 52 5.25 8.99 -1.29
N LEU A 53 4.20 8.29 -0.85
CA LEU A 53 3.72 7.05 -1.46
C LEU A 53 2.25 7.14 -1.87
N ASN A 54 1.99 6.93 -3.16
CA ASN A 54 0.65 6.80 -3.72
C ASN A 54 0.47 5.42 -4.35
N ILE A 55 -0.58 4.70 -3.93
CA ILE A 55 -0.90 3.37 -4.47
C ILE A 55 -2.35 3.34 -4.96
N ILE A 56 -2.53 2.84 -6.19
CA ILE A 56 -3.84 2.48 -6.75
C ILE A 56 -3.77 1.04 -7.21
N SER A 57 -4.60 0.17 -6.64
CA SER A 57 -4.46 -1.26 -6.91
C SER A 57 -5.76 -2.06 -6.80
N TYR A 58 -5.88 -3.09 -7.64
CA TYR A 58 -6.98 -4.07 -7.62
C TYR A 58 -6.37 -5.46 -7.71
N LEU A 59 -6.48 -6.24 -6.65
CA LEU A 59 -5.71 -7.47 -6.46
C LEU A 59 -6.21 -8.23 -5.24
N ASP A 60 -6.07 -9.55 -5.16
CA ASP A 60 -6.62 -10.33 -4.03
C ASP A 60 -5.91 -10.02 -2.70
N LEU A 61 -4.58 -9.90 -2.71
CA LEU A 61 -3.78 -9.76 -1.48
C LEU A 61 -2.71 -8.66 -1.52
N LEU A 62 -2.86 -7.68 -0.64
CA LEU A 62 -1.94 -6.53 -0.52
C LEU A 62 -1.19 -6.55 0.81
N ASN A 63 0.15 -6.58 0.75
CA ASN A 63 1.01 -6.35 1.91
C ASN A 63 1.92 -5.13 1.68
N ILE A 64 1.89 -4.19 2.62
CA ILE A 64 2.71 -2.97 2.57
C ILE A 64 3.49 -2.83 3.87
N ILE A 65 4.79 -2.65 3.74
CA ILE A 65 5.69 -2.22 4.81
C ILE A 65 6.36 -0.94 4.37
N SER A 66 6.13 0.16 5.08
CA SER A 66 6.65 1.44 4.62
C SER A 66 6.96 2.45 5.74
N TYR A 67 7.97 3.27 5.50
CA TYR A 67 8.38 4.38 6.38
C TYR A 67 8.48 5.62 5.50
N LEU A 68 7.63 6.62 5.74
CA LEU A 68 7.40 7.72 4.80
C LEU A 68 6.59 8.82 5.44
N ASP A 69 6.65 10.07 4.97
CA ASP A 69 5.88 11.16 5.60
C ASP A 69 4.38 11.10 5.26
N LEU A 70 4.04 10.84 3.99
CA LEU A 70 2.66 10.88 3.47
C LEU A 70 2.26 9.64 2.66
N PHE A 71 1.24 8.91 3.17
CA PHE A 71 0.69 7.70 2.51
C PHE A 71 -0.74 7.94 2.02
N ASN A 72 -0.96 7.78 0.72
CA ASN A 72 -2.30 7.66 0.15
C ASN A 72 -2.48 6.33 -0.57
N MET A 73 -3.61 5.67 -0.30
CA MET A 73 -3.95 4.43 -0.97
C MET A 73 -5.42 4.36 -1.34
N ILE A 74 -5.66 3.89 -2.56
CA ILE A 74 -6.96 3.43 -3.03
C ILE A 74 -6.79 1.97 -3.47
N SER A 75 -7.39 1.03 -2.73
CA SER A 75 -7.19 -0.39 -2.99
C SER A 75 -8.46 -1.21 -2.83
N PHE A 76 -8.61 -2.24 -3.67
CA PHE A 76 -9.75 -3.17 -3.62
C PHE A 76 -9.32 -4.63 -3.47
N PRO A 77 -8.65 -5.02 -2.35
CA PRO A 77 -8.27 -6.41 -2.12
C PRO A 77 -9.29 -7.20 -1.32
N ASP A 78 -9.18 -8.53 -1.30
CA ASP A 78 -9.89 -9.33 -0.30
C ASP A 78 -9.20 -9.15 1.07
N LEU A 79 -7.86 -9.11 1.06
CA LEU A 79 -7.02 -9.04 2.25
C LEU A 79 -5.99 -7.90 2.16
N LEU A 80 -6.00 -7.03 3.17
CA LEU A 80 -5.09 -5.90 3.27
C LEU A 80 -4.31 -5.91 4.59
N ASN A 81 -2.97 -5.99 4.50
CA ASN A 81 -2.07 -5.83 5.63
C ASN A 81 -1.16 -4.62 5.43
N ILE A 82 -1.18 -3.68 6.37
CA ILE A 82 -0.32 -2.49 6.34
C ILE A 82 0.44 -2.36 7.65
N ILE A 83 1.76 -2.22 7.53
CA ILE A 83 2.65 -1.77 8.59
C ILE A 83 3.30 -0.47 8.12
N SER A 84 2.91 0.67 8.71
CA SER A 84 3.39 1.97 8.25
C SER A 84 3.70 2.95 9.38
N TYR A 85 4.68 3.82 9.13
CA TYR A 85 5.13 4.86 10.06
C TYR A 85 5.09 6.28 9.47
N PRO A 86 3.93 6.80 9.02
CA PRO A 86 3.84 8.16 8.49
C PRO A 86 3.46 9.26 9.45
N ASP A 87 3.59 10.51 9.02
CA ASP A 87 2.95 11.63 9.71
C ASP A 87 1.45 11.65 9.35
N LEU A 88 1.15 11.41 8.07
CA LEU A 88 -0.20 11.45 7.52
C LEU A 88 -0.53 10.20 6.72
N LEU A 89 -1.68 9.59 7.03
CA LEU A 89 -2.18 8.40 6.34
C LEU A 89 -3.64 8.55 5.92
N ASN A 90 -3.88 8.35 4.62
CA ASN A 90 -5.21 8.27 4.01
C ASN A 90 -5.39 6.93 3.28
N ILE A 91 -6.37 6.14 3.69
CA ILE A 91 -6.74 4.90 3.01
C ILE A 91 -8.22 4.93 2.63
N ILE A 92 -8.50 4.61 1.37
CA ILE A 92 -9.83 4.29 0.87
C ILE A 92 -9.77 2.86 0.36
N SER A 93 -10.54 1.96 0.96
CA SER A 93 -10.43 0.55 0.62
C SER A 93 -11.72 -0.24 0.78
N TYR A 94 -12.01 -1.10 -0.19
CA TYR A 94 -13.14 -2.04 -0.14
C TYR A 94 -12.57 -3.45 -0.13
N LEU A 95 -12.81 -4.19 0.95
CA LEU A 95 -12.12 -5.44 1.23
C LEU A 95 -12.83 -6.23 2.34
N ASP A 96 -12.50 -7.51 2.49
CA ASP A 96 -13.09 -8.36 3.53
C ASP A 96 -12.33 -8.27 4.85
N LEU A 97 -10.99 -8.35 4.80
CA LEU A 97 -10.11 -8.34 5.99
C LEU A 97 -9.09 -7.19 5.99
N LEU A 98 -9.20 -6.29 6.98
CA LEU A 98 -8.24 -5.20 7.20
C LEU A 98 -7.39 -5.42 8.44
N ASN A 99 -6.07 -5.51 8.26
CA ASN A 99 -5.09 -5.45 9.35
C ASN A 99 -4.17 -4.24 9.20
N ILE A 100 -4.17 -3.35 10.20
CA ILE A 100 -3.27 -2.19 10.19
C ILE A 100 -2.50 -2.08 11.50
N ILE A 101 -1.18 -1.95 11.37
CA ILE A 101 -0.27 -1.58 12.45
C ILE A 101 0.37 -0.24 12.07
N SER A 102 0.16 0.79 12.88
CA SER A 102 0.68 2.10 12.53
C SER A 102 1.11 2.97 13.72
N TYR A 103 2.13 3.79 13.48
CA TYR A 103 2.64 4.80 14.43
C TYR A 103 2.65 6.14 13.70
N LEU A 104 1.72 7.03 14.02
CA LEU A 104 1.48 8.23 13.22
C LEU A 104 0.67 9.31 13.94
N ASP A 105 0.77 10.54 13.44
CA ASP A 105 0.09 11.71 14.02
C ASP A 105 -1.37 11.81 13.58
N LEU A 106 -1.63 11.69 12.26
CA LEU A 106 -2.96 11.84 11.66
C LEU A 106 -3.38 10.62 10.83
N PHE A 107 -4.55 10.05 11.18
CA PHE A 107 -5.11 8.89 10.50
C PHE A 107 -6.52 9.13 9.95
N ASN A 108 -6.72 8.86 8.67
CA ASN A 108 -8.04 8.84 8.04
C ASN A 108 -8.25 7.56 7.21
N ILE A 109 -9.30 6.80 7.55
CA ILE A 109 -9.68 5.60 6.80
C ILE A 109 -11.15 5.66 6.43
N ILE A 110 -11.42 5.31 5.17
CA ILE A 110 -12.75 4.99 4.65
C ILE A 110 -12.71 3.54 4.20
N SER A 111 -13.34 2.63 4.95
CA SER A 111 -13.29 1.20 4.63
C SER A 111 -14.52 0.43 5.10
N TYR A 112 -14.90 -0.61 4.35
CA TYR A 112 -16.05 -1.45 4.67
C TYR A 112 -15.67 -2.93 4.87
N PRO A 113 -14.80 -3.28 5.85
CA PRO A 113 -14.41 -4.66 6.08
C PRO A 113 -15.44 -5.47 6.83
N ASP A 114 -15.54 -6.76 6.49
CA ASP A 114 -16.21 -7.77 7.31
C ASP A 114 -15.46 -7.98 8.63
N LEU A 115 -14.13 -7.90 8.61
CA LEU A 115 -13.29 -7.99 9.81
C LEU A 115 -12.17 -6.94 9.82
N LEU A 116 -12.07 -6.21 10.94
CA LEU A 116 -11.08 -5.18 11.18
C LEU A 116 -10.22 -5.52 12.41
N ASN A 117 -8.90 -5.57 12.23
CA ASN A 117 -7.93 -5.58 13.31
C ASN A 117 -6.98 -4.38 13.17
N LYS A 118 -6.86 -3.60 14.25
CA LYS A 118 -6.08 -2.37 14.23
C LYS A 118 -5.28 -2.20 15.51
N ILE A 119 -3.99 -1.94 15.35
CA ILE A 119 -3.09 -1.52 16.42
C ILE A 119 -2.48 -0.19 15.99
N SER A 120 -2.73 0.86 16.77
CA SER A 120 -2.25 2.19 16.40
C SER A 120 -1.86 3.03 17.61
N TYR A 121 -0.73 3.70 17.51
CA TYR A 121 -0.29 4.72 18.45
C TYR A 121 -0.50 6.09 17.79
N LEU A 122 -1.58 6.79 18.17
CA LEU A 122 -2.12 7.95 17.45
C LEU A 122 -2.34 9.16 18.33
N HIS A 123 -2.19 10.36 17.75
CA HIS A 123 -2.72 11.59 18.32
C HIS A 123 -4.18 11.84 17.90
N LEU A 124 -4.51 11.66 16.60
CA LEU A 124 -5.85 11.87 16.06
C LEU A 124 -6.30 10.72 15.13
N LEU A 125 -7.56 10.30 15.27
CA LEU A 125 -8.16 9.21 14.50
C LEU A 125 -9.53 9.57 13.92
N ASN A 126 -9.68 9.42 12.60
CA ASN A 126 -10.98 9.40 11.91
C ASN A 126 -11.15 8.08 11.13
N ILE A 127 -12.28 7.38 11.35
CA ILE A 127 -12.67 6.17 10.62
C ILE A 127 -14.13 6.33 10.19
N ILE A 128 -14.41 6.09 8.91
CA ILE A 128 -15.73 6.05 8.29
C ILE A 128 -15.93 4.67 7.68
#